data_AF-A0AA40CLB1-F1
#
_entry.id   AF-A0AA40CLB1-F1
#
_cell.length_a   1.000
_cell.length_b   1.000
_cell.length_c   1.000
_cell.angle_alpha   90.00
_cell.angle_beta   90.00
_cell.angle_gamma   90.00
#
_symmetry.space_group_name_H-M   'P 1'
#
loop_
_entity.id
_entity.type
_entity.pdbx_description
1 polymer ?
#
loop_
_entity_poly.entity_id
_entity_poly.type
_entity_poly.pdbx_seq_one_letter_code
_entity_poly.pdbx_strand_id
1 'polypeptide(L)'
;MASNTPWSGAIPDLTDGALSHFPLKIPAAIVIAGFVAFLLHYLAVPRLDPREPPLVKPRIPLIGHIISLIQHQAEYHTILRQALCRTPHPIATLPMLNGKMYAVWDPTLVAAGLRNKHLSTLPQAKAVTPALCGITAETDAIIQGPMGEKVINDVFAALAPAFVGEHLQRLNSVALSYLGRYFNGLADETEQTVPNVWMWIRGLMTEPTAKAVFGNDDPFSREPGLEQAL
;
A
#
# COMPACT_ATOMS: atom_id res chain seq x y z
N MET A 1 87.56 -39.41 33.50
CA MET A 1 87.05 -40.52 34.33
C MET A 1 85.68 -40.10 34.82
N ALA A 2 84.61 -40.66 34.21
CA ALA A 2 83.17 -40.61 34.57
C ALA A 2 82.49 -39.24 34.83
N SER A 3 81.24 -38.94 34.48
CA SER A 3 80.19 -39.54 33.64
C SER A 3 78.98 -38.58 33.66
N ASN A 4 78.26 -38.52 32.53
CA ASN A 4 76.98 -37.85 32.22
C ASN A 4 75.93 -37.85 33.37
N THR A 5 75.06 -36.84 33.51
CA THR A 5 73.86 -36.63 32.66
C THR A 5 73.15 -35.30 33.00
N PRO A 6 72.46 -34.64 32.04
CA PRO A 6 71.68 -33.43 32.30
C PRO A 6 70.21 -33.74 32.65
N TRP A 7 69.67 -33.03 33.63
CA TRP A 7 68.24 -33.00 33.94
C TRP A 7 67.46 -32.30 32.82
N SER A 8 66.55 -33.05 32.18
CA SER A 8 65.56 -32.54 31.23
C SER A 8 64.37 -31.95 32.00
N GLY A 9 64.32 -30.62 32.10
CA GLY A 9 63.14 -29.87 32.50
C GLY A 9 62.77 -28.88 31.41
N ALA A 10 62.00 -29.33 30.42
CA ALA A 10 61.41 -28.44 29.43
C ALA A 10 60.36 -27.56 30.12
N ILE A 11 60.60 -26.25 30.16
CA ILE A 11 59.56 -25.26 30.43
C ILE A 11 58.64 -25.29 29.19
N PRO A 12 57.34 -25.56 29.30
CA PRO A 12 56.45 -25.46 28.15
C PRO A 12 56.41 -23.99 27.73
N ASP A 13 56.92 -23.72 26.54
CA ASP A 13 56.79 -22.45 25.85
C ASP A 13 55.29 -22.20 25.60
N LEU A 14 54.71 -21.32 26.42
CA LEU A 14 53.30 -20.91 26.34
C LEU A 14 53.08 -19.79 25.31
N THR A 15 53.99 -19.58 24.36
CA THR A 15 53.84 -18.51 23.35
C THR A 15 53.44 -18.99 21.95
N ASP A 16 53.37 -20.29 21.69
CA ASP A 16 52.99 -20.82 20.39
C ASP A 16 51.62 -21.53 20.43
N GLY A 17 50.54 -20.79 20.18
CA GLY A 17 49.27 -21.46 19.81
C GLY A 17 47.96 -20.69 19.94
N ALA A 18 47.94 -19.47 20.48
CA ALA A 18 46.67 -18.77 20.73
C ALA A 18 46.28 -17.73 19.65
N LEU A 19 47.17 -17.40 18.69
CA LEU A 19 46.90 -16.33 17.72
C LEU A 19 46.87 -16.78 16.24
N SER A 20 47.14 -18.04 15.92
CA SER A 20 47.25 -18.53 14.54
C SER A 20 45.97 -19.17 13.97
N HIS A 21 44.87 -19.18 14.72
CA HIS A 21 43.62 -19.85 14.31
C HIS A 21 42.37 -18.96 14.40
N PHE A 22 42.48 -17.67 14.09
CA PHE A 22 41.32 -16.99 13.54
C PHE A 22 41.23 -17.38 12.07
N PRO A 23 40.24 -18.19 11.65
CA PRO A 23 40.13 -18.56 10.26
C PRO A 23 39.97 -17.28 9.45
N LEU A 24 40.91 -17.01 8.54
CA LEU A 24 40.97 -15.86 7.63
C LEU A 24 39.64 -15.57 6.89
N LYS A 25 38.72 -16.54 6.88
CA LYS A 25 37.37 -16.47 6.34
C LYS A 25 36.38 -15.62 7.15
N ILE A 26 36.52 -15.56 8.48
CA ILE A 26 35.65 -14.73 9.35
C ILE A 26 35.90 -13.22 9.14
N PRO A 27 37.14 -12.70 9.11
CA PRO A 27 37.35 -11.28 8.86
C PRO A 27 36.94 -10.88 7.44
N ALA A 28 37.17 -11.73 6.44
CA ALA A 28 36.72 -11.48 5.07
C ALA A 28 35.18 -11.41 4.97
N ALA A 29 34.46 -12.32 5.62
CA ALA A 29 32.99 -12.29 5.63
C ALA A 29 32.42 -11.04 6.31
N ILE A 30 33.04 -10.58 7.41
CA ILE A 30 32.63 -9.33 8.09
C ILE A 30 32.89 -8.11 7.21
N VAL A 31 34.04 -8.05 6.53
CA VAL A 31 34.37 -6.95 5.61
C VAL A 31 33.42 -6.93 4.41
N ILE A 32 33.10 -8.09 3.84
CA ILE A 32 32.14 -8.22 2.73
C ILE A 32 30.74 -7.81 3.20
N ALA A 33 30.29 -8.30 4.36
CA ALA A 33 28.98 -7.93 4.92
C ALA A 33 28.91 -6.44 5.22
N GLY A 34 29.97 -5.84 5.78
CA GLY A 34 30.08 -4.41 6.02
C GLY A 34 30.07 -3.58 4.73
N PHE A 35 30.79 -4.03 3.69
CA PHE A 35 30.80 -3.38 2.38
C PHE A 35 29.44 -3.47 1.69
N VAL A 36 28.78 -4.62 1.73
CA VAL A 36 27.42 -4.80 1.21
C VAL A 36 26.43 -3.94 1.98
N ALA A 37 26.50 -3.89 3.31
CA ALA A 37 25.65 -3.02 4.12
C ALA A 37 25.90 -1.52 3.82
N PHE A 38 27.15 -1.12 3.64
CA PHE A 38 27.52 0.24 3.24
C PHE A 38 27.01 0.58 1.84
N LEU A 39 27.18 -0.32 0.86
CA LEU A 39 26.71 -0.12 -0.50
C LEU A 39 25.18 -0.07 -0.56
N LEU A 40 24.50 -0.95 0.19
CA LEU A 40 23.06 -0.91 0.37
C LEU A 40 22.63 0.40 1.02
N HIS A 41 23.33 0.89 2.05
CA HIS A 41 23.01 2.17 2.67
C HIS A 41 23.22 3.36 1.73
N TYR A 42 24.33 3.36 0.99
CA TYR A 42 24.70 4.42 0.06
C TYR A 42 23.75 4.49 -1.14
N LEU A 43 23.32 3.33 -1.66
CA LEU A 43 22.34 3.25 -2.74
C LEU A 43 20.90 3.49 -2.24
N ALA A 44 20.57 3.09 -1.01
CA ALA A 44 19.21 3.17 -0.47
C ALA A 44 18.84 4.53 0.15
N VAL A 45 19.81 5.42 0.42
CA VAL A 45 19.52 6.78 0.88
C VAL A 45 19.53 7.70 -0.34
N PRO A 46 18.35 8.15 -0.83
CA PRO A 46 18.29 9.05 -1.96
C PRO A 46 18.96 10.37 -1.58
N ARG A 47 19.75 10.95 -2.49
CA ARG A 47 20.17 12.34 -2.35
C ARG A 47 18.91 13.20 -2.41
N LEU A 48 18.73 13.99 -1.35
CA LEU A 48 17.57 14.86 -1.20
C LEU A 48 17.96 16.26 -1.66
N ASP A 49 17.17 16.89 -2.52
CA ASP A 49 17.33 18.32 -2.80
C ASP A 49 17.04 19.12 -1.50
N PRO A 50 17.81 20.16 -1.16
CA PRO A 50 17.53 21.00 0.00
C PRO A 50 16.12 21.61 0.05
N ARG A 51 15.42 21.70 -1.08
CA ARG A 51 14.04 22.19 -1.19
C ARG A 51 12.98 21.12 -0.92
N GLU A 52 13.37 19.85 -0.85
CA GLU A 52 12.44 18.76 -0.61
C GLU A 52 12.06 18.66 0.89
N PRO A 53 10.87 18.13 1.20
CA PRO A 53 10.44 17.82 2.56
C PRO A 53 11.43 16.89 3.29
N PRO A 54 11.52 16.97 4.64
CA PRO A 54 12.47 16.20 5.43
C PRO A 54 12.34 14.70 5.19
N LEU A 55 13.49 14.02 5.05
CA LEU A 55 13.57 12.58 4.84
C LEU A 55 13.31 11.83 6.14
N VAL A 56 12.34 10.91 6.13
CA VAL A 56 12.11 9.98 7.23
C VAL A 56 12.67 8.62 6.81
N LYS A 57 13.65 8.14 7.56
CA LYS A 57 14.32 6.87 7.25
C LYS A 57 13.54 5.69 7.84
N PRO A 58 13.40 4.59 7.10
CA PRO A 58 12.80 3.38 7.64
C PRO A 58 13.77 2.65 8.57
N ARG A 59 13.24 1.79 9.46
CA ARG A 59 14.05 0.92 10.33
C ARG A 59 14.90 -0.07 9.54
N ILE A 60 14.33 -0.62 8.46
CA ILE A 60 15.04 -1.46 7.48
C ILE A 60 15.24 -0.60 6.23
N PRO A 61 16.48 -0.30 5.82
CA PRO A 61 16.74 0.54 4.65
C PRO A 61 16.11 -0.06 3.38
N LEU A 62 15.74 0.81 2.42
CA LEU A 62 15.14 0.49 1.12
C LEU A 62 13.71 -0.09 1.14
N ILE A 63 13.43 -1.09 1.99
CA ILE A 63 12.19 -1.86 1.95
C ILE A 63 11.28 -1.65 3.16
N GLY A 64 11.79 -1.06 4.25
CA GLY A 64 11.03 -0.98 5.50
C GLY A 64 9.71 -0.21 5.36
N HIS A 65 9.68 0.88 4.59
CA HIS A 65 8.42 1.60 4.32
C HIS A 65 7.43 0.74 3.53
N ILE A 66 7.88 -0.02 2.54
CA ILE A 66 7.02 -0.87 1.70
C ILE A 66 6.44 -2.01 2.53
N ILE A 67 7.26 -2.70 3.32
CA ILE A 67 6.79 -3.78 4.18
C ILE A 67 5.73 -3.26 5.16
N SER A 68 6.01 -2.12 5.81
CA SER A 68 5.04 -1.55 6.74
C SER A 68 3.77 -1.06 6.04
N LEU A 69 3.85 -0.54 4.82
CA LEU A 69 2.70 -0.14 4.01
C LEU A 69 1.85 -1.36 3.60
N ILE A 70 2.46 -2.48 3.24
CA ILE A 70 1.72 -3.71 2.91
C ILE A 70 1.05 -4.30 4.16
N GLN A 71 1.77 -4.31 5.28
CA GLN A 71 1.29 -4.91 6.53
C GLN A 71 0.20 -4.08 7.23
N HIS A 72 0.36 -2.75 7.28
CA HIS A 72 -0.51 -1.86 8.06
C HIS A 72 -1.40 -0.98 7.16
N GLN A 73 -1.21 -1.03 5.84
CA GLN A 73 -2.03 -0.33 4.85
C GLN A 73 -2.23 1.16 5.22
N ALA A 74 -3.47 1.63 5.26
CA ALA A 74 -3.80 3.01 5.59
C ALA A 74 -3.35 3.41 7.02
N GLU A 75 -3.33 2.46 7.96
CA GLU A 75 -2.91 2.71 9.35
C GLU A 75 -1.43 3.09 9.44
N TYR A 76 -0.62 2.68 8.45
CA TYR A 76 0.78 3.03 8.40
C TYR A 76 1.04 4.54 8.50
N HIS A 77 0.20 5.36 7.88
CA HIS A 77 0.33 6.82 7.93
C HIS A 77 0.10 7.38 9.34
N THR A 78 -0.77 6.74 10.13
CA THR A 78 -1.02 7.08 11.54
C THR A 78 0.14 6.64 12.42
N ILE A 79 0.62 5.40 12.24
CA ILE A 79 1.79 4.86 12.96
C ILE A 79 3.02 5.74 12.71
N LEU A 80 3.25 6.12 11.46
CA LEU A 80 4.35 7.00 11.07
C LEU A 80 4.23 8.38 11.72
N ARG A 81 3.02 8.96 11.75
CA ARG A 81 2.78 10.25 12.42
C ARG A 81 3.04 10.18 13.92
N GLN A 82 2.61 9.10 14.57
CA GLN A 82 2.85 8.88 16.00
C GLN A 82 4.34 8.71 16.30
N ALA A 83 5.08 7.96 15.46
CA ALA A 83 6.53 7.80 15.60
C ALA A 83 7.29 9.14 15.47
N LEU A 84 6.77 10.08 14.69
CA LEU A 84 7.32 11.43 14.50
C LEU A 84 6.81 12.45 15.53
N CYS A 85 6.11 12.04 16.60
CA CYS A 85 5.52 12.99 17.56
C CYS A 85 6.54 13.93 18.22
N ARG A 86 7.79 13.49 18.37
CA ARG A 86 8.89 14.29 18.93
C ARG A 86 9.44 15.34 17.96
N THR A 87 9.26 15.13 16.67
CA THR A 87 9.70 16.03 15.59
C THR A 87 8.58 16.11 14.54
N PRO A 88 7.46 16.78 14.89
CA PRO A 88 6.30 16.81 14.01
C PRO A 88 6.64 17.57 12.74
N HIS A 89 6.52 16.88 11.61
CA HIS A 89 6.65 17.48 10.28
C HIS A 89 5.28 17.50 9.60
N PRO A 90 4.85 18.63 8.98
CA PRO A 90 3.59 18.71 8.25
C PRO A 90 3.59 17.85 6.97
N ILE A 91 4.80 17.59 6.43
CA ILE A 91 5.07 16.79 5.25
C ILE A 91 6.42 16.09 5.41
N ALA A 92 6.56 14.86 4.92
CA ALA A 92 7.79 14.10 4.96
C ALA A 92 8.04 13.32 3.66
N THR A 93 9.31 13.08 3.37
CA THR A 93 9.77 12.25 2.24
C THR A 93 10.07 10.84 2.73
N LEU A 94 9.45 9.85 2.09
CA LEU A 94 9.67 8.42 2.34
C LEU A 94 10.41 7.81 1.15
N PRO A 95 11.61 7.25 1.37
CA PRO A 95 12.32 6.51 0.33
C PRO A 95 11.58 5.21 0.04
N MET A 96 11.21 5.01 -1.22
CA MET A 96 10.58 3.80 -1.75
C MET A 96 11.56 3.08 -2.68
N LEU A 97 11.32 1.80 -2.96
CA LEU A 97 12.17 0.98 -3.83
C LEU A 97 12.37 1.62 -5.22
N ASN A 98 11.30 2.17 -5.81
CA ASN A 98 11.30 2.80 -7.13
C ASN A 98 10.99 4.31 -7.08
N GLY A 99 11.42 5.01 -6.03
CA GLY A 99 11.30 6.47 -6.00
C GLY A 99 11.08 7.05 -4.60
N LYS A 100 10.33 8.14 -4.55
CA LYS A 100 10.00 8.86 -3.31
C LYS A 100 8.48 8.95 -3.19
N MET A 101 7.98 8.74 -1.97
CA MET A 101 6.60 9.03 -1.62
C MET A 101 6.58 10.18 -0.62
N TYR A 102 5.73 11.17 -0.85
CA TYR A 102 5.54 12.26 0.10
C TYR A 102 4.31 11.99 0.96
N ALA A 103 4.52 11.89 2.28
CA ALA A 103 3.43 11.78 3.24
C ALA A 103 3.08 13.18 3.74
N VAL A 104 1.83 13.60 3.53
CA VAL A 104 1.31 14.92 3.90
C VAL A 104 0.28 14.76 5.00
N TRP A 105 0.46 15.44 6.13
CA TRP A 105 -0.52 15.43 7.22
C TRP A 105 -1.12 16.80 7.53
N ASP A 106 -0.57 17.87 6.97
CA ASP A 106 -1.17 19.20 7.09
C ASP A 106 -2.39 19.33 6.16
N PRO A 107 -3.59 19.63 6.67
CA PRO A 107 -4.80 19.73 5.86
C PRO A 107 -4.71 20.81 4.78
N THR A 108 -3.99 21.90 5.02
CA THR A 108 -3.82 22.99 4.06
C THR A 108 -2.98 22.54 2.88
N LEU A 109 -1.89 21.81 3.14
CA LEU A 109 -1.05 21.19 2.10
C LEU A 109 -1.81 20.11 1.33
N VAL A 110 -2.61 19.29 2.00
CA VAL A 110 -3.47 18.30 1.32
C VAL A 110 -4.44 19.00 0.36
N ALA A 111 -5.14 20.04 0.83
CA ALA A 111 -6.07 20.79 -0.01
C ALA A 111 -5.36 21.51 -1.18
N ALA A 112 -4.16 22.06 -0.94
CA ALA A 112 -3.35 22.66 -1.99
C ALA A 112 -2.90 21.63 -3.03
N GLY A 113 -2.49 20.43 -2.59
CA GLY A 113 -2.12 19.32 -3.46
C GLY A 113 -3.28 18.84 -4.32
N LEU A 114 -4.45 18.60 -3.72
CA LEU A 114 -5.65 18.15 -4.44
C LEU A 114 -6.16 19.17 -5.48
N ARG A 115 -5.83 20.45 -5.33
CA ARG A 115 -6.15 21.51 -6.31
C ARG A 115 -5.04 21.73 -7.35
N ASN A 116 -3.88 21.13 -7.17
CA ASN A 116 -2.73 21.35 -8.03
C ASN A 116 -2.79 20.46 -9.29
N LYS A 117 -2.85 21.09 -10.46
CA LYS A 117 -2.93 20.40 -11.76
C LYS A 117 -1.65 19.63 -12.14
N HIS A 118 -0.53 19.89 -11.47
CA HIS A 118 0.72 19.17 -11.70
C HIS A 118 0.81 17.84 -10.93
N LEU A 119 -0.06 17.63 -9.94
CA LEU A 119 -0.20 16.34 -9.28
C LEU A 119 -1.22 15.50 -10.06
N SER A 120 -0.71 14.51 -10.79
CA SER A 120 -1.55 13.61 -11.59
C SER A 120 -1.83 12.31 -10.85
N THR A 121 -3.10 11.92 -10.80
CA THR A 121 -3.57 10.60 -10.34
C THR A 121 -3.74 9.61 -11.50
N LEU A 122 -3.42 10.04 -12.73
CA LEU A 122 -3.59 9.24 -13.93
C LEU A 122 -2.79 7.93 -13.91
N PRO A 123 -1.53 7.87 -13.44
CA PRO A 123 -0.80 6.62 -13.35
C PRO A 123 -1.50 5.58 -12.46
N GLN A 124 -2.06 6.03 -11.33
CA GLN A 124 -2.82 5.18 -10.42
C GLN A 124 -4.12 4.71 -11.06
N ALA A 125 -4.84 5.60 -11.74
CA ALA A 125 -6.05 5.24 -12.48
C ALA A 125 -5.74 4.14 -13.51
N LYS A 126 -4.73 4.34 -14.37
CA LYS A 126 -4.30 3.36 -15.39
C LYS A 126 -3.92 2.01 -14.78
N ALA A 127 -3.21 2.00 -13.65
CA ALA A 127 -2.78 0.76 -13.00
C ALA A 127 -3.95 -0.05 -12.42
N VAL A 128 -5.02 0.64 -11.98
CA VAL A 128 -6.15 0.02 -11.29
C VAL A 128 -7.30 -0.34 -12.25
N THR A 129 -7.44 0.35 -13.39
CA THR A 129 -8.55 0.12 -14.33
C THR A 129 -8.70 -1.35 -14.77
N PRO A 130 -7.65 -2.09 -15.14
CA PRO A 130 -7.82 -3.48 -15.60
C PRO A 130 -8.40 -4.38 -14.52
N ALA A 131 -7.91 -4.21 -13.28
CA ALA A 131 -8.37 -4.99 -12.13
C ALA A 131 -9.81 -4.65 -11.72
N LEU A 132 -10.23 -3.39 -11.84
CA LEU A 132 -11.58 -2.96 -11.45
C LEU A 132 -12.64 -3.19 -12.52
N CYS A 133 -12.30 -2.96 -13.79
CA CYS A 133 -13.29 -2.90 -14.87
C CYS A 133 -13.37 -4.18 -15.70
N GLY A 134 -12.50 -5.17 -15.47
CA GLY A 134 -12.53 -6.44 -16.20
C GLY A 134 -12.39 -6.27 -17.72
N ILE A 135 -11.57 -5.30 -18.16
CA ILE A 135 -11.41 -4.97 -19.58
C ILE A 135 -10.55 -6.01 -20.32
N THR A 136 -10.70 -6.05 -21.64
CA THR A 136 -9.85 -6.88 -22.51
C THR A 136 -8.41 -6.39 -22.56
N ALA A 137 -7.47 -7.26 -22.90
CA ALA A 137 -6.05 -6.88 -23.11
C ALA A 137 -5.87 -5.81 -24.20
N GLU A 138 -6.73 -5.82 -25.22
CA GLU A 138 -6.73 -4.80 -26.28
C GLU A 138 -7.11 -3.42 -25.73
N THR A 139 -8.14 -3.36 -24.88
CA THR A 139 -8.57 -2.13 -24.21
C THR A 139 -7.53 -1.65 -23.21
N ASP A 140 -6.91 -2.56 -22.44
CA ASP A 140 -5.83 -2.20 -21.52
C ASP A 140 -4.64 -1.58 -22.28
N ALA A 141 -4.23 -2.15 -23.42
CA ALA A 141 -3.18 -1.56 -24.24
C ALA A 141 -3.49 -0.11 -24.68
N ILE A 142 -4.76 0.20 -24.99
CA ILE A 142 -5.21 1.56 -25.31
C ILE A 142 -5.09 2.48 -24.07
N ILE A 143 -5.49 1.99 -22.89
CA ILE A 143 -5.43 2.74 -21.63
C ILE A 143 -3.98 2.98 -21.18
N GLN A 144 -3.09 2.01 -21.33
CA GLN A 144 -1.68 2.20 -21.02
C GLN A 144 -1.00 3.12 -22.04
N GLY A 145 -1.47 3.12 -23.29
CA GLY A 145 -0.93 3.92 -24.39
C GLY A 145 -1.16 5.44 -24.29
N PRO A 146 -0.76 6.19 -25.34
CA PRO A 146 -0.85 7.65 -25.40
C PRO A 146 -2.28 8.19 -25.30
N MET A 147 -3.28 7.41 -25.73
CA MET A 147 -4.69 7.81 -25.67
C MET A 147 -5.32 7.60 -24.30
N GLY A 148 -4.66 6.89 -23.39
CA GLY A 148 -5.25 6.52 -22.10
C GLY A 148 -5.69 7.69 -21.24
N GLU A 149 -4.96 8.80 -21.25
CA GLU A 149 -5.37 10.02 -20.54
C GLU A 149 -6.71 10.54 -21.05
N LYS A 150 -6.83 10.66 -22.38
CA LYS A 150 -8.05 11.11 -23.03
C LYS A 150 -9.20 10.16 -22.72
N VAL A 151 -8.99 8.85 -22.85
CA VAL A 151 -10.02 7.83 -22.58
C VAL A 151 -10.50 7.92 -21.13
N ILE A 152 -9.59 7.96 -20.16
CA ILE A 152 -9.95 8.06 -18.74
C ILE A 152 -10.72 9.35 -18.46
N ASN A 153 -10.25 10.49 -18.98
CA ASN A 153 -10.92 11.77 -18.79
C ASN A 153 -12.30 11.82 -19.45
N ASP A 154 -12.46 11.26 -20.66
CA ASP A 154 -13.73 11.18 -21.37
C ASP A 154 -14.74 10.33 -20.59
N VAL A 155 -14.31 9.19 -20.03
CA VAL A 155 -15.14 8.33 -19.18
C VAL A 155 -15.61 9.08 -17.93
N PHE A 156 -14.70 9.76 -17.23
CA PHE A 156 -15.08 10.56 -16.06
C PHE A 156 -16.01 11.72 -16.43
N ALA A 157 -15.77 12.39 -17.55
CA ALA A 157 -16.62 13.48 -18.04
C ALA A 157 -18.02 13.00 -18.42
N ALA A 158 -18.13 11.78 -18.98
CA ALA A 158 -19.42 11.17 -19.30
C ALA A 158 -20.18 10.69 -18.05
N LEU A 159 -19.47 10.22 -17.02
CA LEU A 159 -20.07 9.73 -15.78
C LEU A 159 -20.49 10.84 -14.81
N ALA A 160 -19.71 11.92 -14.70
CA ALA A 160 -19.93 12.97 -13.71
C ALA A 160 -21.36 13.57 -13.69
N PRO A 161 -22.02 13.83 -14.84
CA PRO A 161 -23.40 14.35 -14.87
C PRO A 161 -24.43 13.43 -14.22
N ALA A 162 -24.20 12.11 -14.20
CA ALA A 162 -25.12 11.14 -13.60
C ALA A 162 -25.16 11.23 -12.06
N PHE A 163 -24.11 11.80 -11.45
CA PHE A 163 -23.96 11.92 -10.00
C PHE A 163 -24.24 13.32 -9.45
N VAL A 164 -24.97 14.15 -10.20
CA VAL A 164 -25.35 15.51 -9.77
C VAL A 164 -26.82 15.82 -10.06
N GLY A 165 -27.38 16.76 -9.31
CA GLY A 165 -28.73 17.30 -9.54
C GLY A 165 -29.82 16.23 -9.53
N GLU A 166 -30.72 16.31 -10.52
CA GLU A 166 -31.88 15.43 -10.64
C GLU A 166 -31.50 13.95 -10.84
N HIS A 167 -30.42 13.67 -11.56
CA HIS A 167 -29.95 12.29 -11.79
C HIS A 167 -29.56 11.62 -10.47
N LEU A 168 -28.80 12.32 -9.62
CA LEU A 168 -28.45 11.82 -8.29
C LEU A 168 -29.70 11.63 -7.41
N GLN A 169 -30.63 12.58 -7.45
CA GLN A 169 -31.88 12.48 -6.72
C GLN A 169 -32.69 11.25 -7.16
N ARG A 170 -32.74 10.98 -8.47
CA ARG A 170 -33.41 9.80 -9.03
C ARG A 170 -32.73 8.51 -8.57
N LEU A 171 -31.40 8.42 -8.65
CA LEU A 171 -30.64 7.27 -8.16
C LEU A 171 -30.97 6.97 -6.68
N ASN A 172 -30.93 8.01 -5.84
CA ASN A 172 -31.27 7.89 -4.42
C ASN A 172 -32.72 7.48 -4.20
N SER A 173 -33.68 8.03 -4.95
CA SER A 173 -35.09 7.66 -4.83
C SER A 173 -35.36 6.19 -5.16
N VAL A 174 -34.68 5.64 -6.18
CA VAL A 174 -34.81 4.24 -6.56
C VAL A 174 -34.24 3.33 -5.48
N ALA A 175 -33.03 3.64 -5.01
CA ALA A 175 -32.38 2.87 -3.96
C ALA A 175 -33.17 2.90 -2.63
N LEU A 176 -33.63 4.08 -2.20
CA LEU A 176 -34.43 4.22 -0.97
C LEU A 176 -35.80 3.54 -1.10
N SER A 177 -36.44 3.58 -2.27
CA SER A 177 -37.70 2.87 -2.49
C SER A 177 -37.52 1.36 -2.38
N TYR A 178 -36.40 0.83 -2.86
CA TYR A 178 -36.06 -0.58 -2.70
C TYR A 178 -35.88 -0.94 -1.23
N LEU A 179 -35.04 -0.19 -0.51
CA LEU A 179 -34.80 -0.40 0.92
C LEU A 179 -36.08 -0.27 1.75
N GLY A 180 -36.94 0.70 1.44
CA GLY A 180 -38.22 0.88 2.10
C GLY A 180 -39.12 -0.35 1.93
N ARG A 181 -39.20 -0.91 0.72
CA ARG A 181 -39.94 -2.17 0.49
C ARG A 181 -39.33 -3.34 1.24
N TYR A 182 -38.00 -3.45 1.24
CA TYR A 182 -37.28 -4.48 1.98
C TYR A 182 -37.63 -4.44 3.47
N PHE A 183 -37.45 -3.28 4.13
CA PHE A 183 -37.72 -3.14 5.56
C PHE A 183 -39.21 -3.25 5.91
N ASN A 184 -40.11 -2.76 5.06
CA ASN A 184 -41.55 -2.95 5.28
C ASN A 184 -41.94 -4.43 5.24
N GLY A 185 -41.29 -5.24 4.40
CA GLY A 185 -41.49 -6.69 4.39
C GLY A 185 -41.01 -7.39 5.67
N LEU A 186 -40.08 -6.78 6.40
CA LEU A 186 -39.61 -7.30 7.69
C LEU A 186 -40.53 -6.94 8.85
N ALA A 187 -41.39 -5.93 8.71
CA ALA A 187 -42.25 -5.44 9.79
C ALA A 187 -43.29 -6.49 10.23
N ASP A 188 -43.60 -7.46 9.38
CA ASP A 188 -44.50 -8.58 9.67
C ASP A 188 -43.80 -9.72 10.43
N GLU A 189 -42.47 -9.67 10.58
CA GLU A 189 -41.66 -10.68 11.28
C GLU A 189 -41.24 -10.17 12.67
N THR A 190 -41.53 -10.93 13.73
CA THR A 190 -41.17 -10.54 15.11
C THR A 190 -39.69 -10.73 15.44
N GLU A 191 -38.97 -11.56 14.66
CA GLU A 191 -37.55 -11.84 14.85
C GLU A 191 -36.91 -12.24 13.51
N GLN A 192 -35.80 -11.58 13.16
CA GLN A 192 -34.97 -11.97 12.02
C GLN A 192 -33.60 -12.45 12.47
N THR A 193 -33.26 -13.68 12.10
CA THR A 193 -31.89 -14.18 12.26
C THR A 193 -31.08 -13.76 11.04
N VAL A 194 -30.10 -12.88 11.24
CA VAL A 194 -29.10 -12.51 10.22
C VAL A 194 -27.82 -13.29 10.48
N PRO A 195 -27.49 -14.33 9.68
CA PRO A 195 -26.33 -15.18 9.94
C PRO A 195 -25.00 -14.45 9.79
N ASN A 196 -24.95 -13.46 8.90
CA ASN A 196 -23.77 -12.65 8.64
C ASN A 196 -24.17 -11.21 8.34
N VAL A 197 -23.93 -10.32 9.31
CA VAL A 197 -24.28 -8.89 9.21
C VAL A 197 -23.53 -8.20 8.07
N TRP A 198 -22.28 -8.58 7.80
CA TRP A 198 -21.51 -8.00 6.70
C TRP A 198 -22.11 -8.35 5.34
N MET A 199 -22.44 -9.63 5.10
CA MET A 199 -23.09 -10.05 3.85
C MET A 199 -24.46 -9.39 3.70
N TRP A 200 -25.21 -9.30 4.79
CA TRP A 200 -26.52 -8.65 4.80
C TRP A 200 -26.46 -7.17 4.43
N ILE A 201 -25.58 -6.39 5.07
CA ILE A 201 -25.36 -4.97 4.72
C ILE A 201 -24.86 -4.83 3.29
N ARG A 202 -23.96 -5.72 2.85
CA ARG A 202 -23.45 -5.69 1.49
C ARG A 202 -24.57 -5.87 0.46
N GLY A 203 -25.47 -6.85 0.64
CA GLY A 203 -26.62 -7.05 -0.24
C GLY A 203 -27.55 -5.84 -0.25
N LEU A 204 -27.85 -5.28 0.93
CA LEU A 204 -28.66 -4.08 1.09
C LEU A 204 -28.07 -2.84 0.40
N MET A 205 -26.76 -2.77 0.22
CA MET A 205 -26.15 -1.65 -0.51
C MET A 205 -26.00 -1.97 -2.00
N THR A 206 -25.65 -3.22 -2.33
CA THR A 206 -25.22 -3.61 -3.67
C THR A 206 -26.40 -3.70 -4.64
N GLU A 207 -27.46 -4.43 -4.28
CA GLU A 207 -28.61 -4.63 -5.17
C GLU A 207 -29.35 -3.31 -5.48
N PRO A 208 -29.68 -2.46 -4.48
CA PRO A 208 -30.41 -1.23 -4.77
C PRO A 208 -29.58 -0.23 -5.58
N THR A 209 -28.27 -0.20 -5.33
CA THR A 209 -27.34 0.64 -6.09
C THR A 209 -27.24 0.14 -7.53
N ALA A 210 -27.11 -1.16 -7.75
CA ALA A 210 -27.10 -1.74 -9.08
C ALA A 210 -28.42 -1.48 -9.82
N LYS A 211 -29.57 -1.62 -9.15
CA LYS A 211 -30.88 -1.28 -9.72
C LYS A 211 -30.98 0.20 -10.08
N ALA A 212 -30.48 1.08 -9.23
CA ALA A 212 -30.47 2.52 -9.50
C ALA A 212 -29.61 2.86 -10.72
N VAL A 213 -28.41 2.29 -10.82
CA VAL A 213 -27.43 2.59 -11.88
C VAL A 213 -27.79 1.94 -13.22
N PHE A 214 -28.15 0.64 -13.22
CA PHE A 214 -28.40 -0.14 -14.44
C PHE A 214 -29.90 -0.23 -14.81
N GLY A 215 -30.80 0.21 -13.94
CA GLY A 215 -32.23 0.16 -14.19
C GLY A 215 -32.76 -1.27 -14.26
N ASN A 216 -33.44 -1.61 -15.36
CA ASN A 216 -34.01 -2.95 -15.55
C ASN A 216 -32.97 -3.99 -15.98
N ASP A 217 -31.78 -3.54 -16.37
CA ASP A 217 -30.68 -4.38 -16.82
C ASP A 217 -29.66 -4.66 -15.71
N ASP A 218 -30.08 -4.55 -14.45
CA ASP A 218 -29.20 -4.79 -13.32
C ASP A 218 -28.74 -6.25 -13.25
N PRO A 219 -27.45 -6.49 -12.95
CA PRO A 219 -26.87 -7.83 -13.03
C PRO A 219 -27.42 -8.78 -11.96
N PHE A 220 -27.83 -8.27 -10.80
CA PHE A 220 -28.34 -9.10 -9.69
C PHE A 220 -29.75 -9.62 -9.94
N SER A 221 -30.62 -8.86 -10.62
CA SER A 221 -31.93 -9.37 -11.05
C SER A 221 -31.82 -10.45 -12.13
N ARG A 222 -30.75 -10.42 -12.95
CA ARG A 222 -30.52 -11.43 -14.00
C ARG A 222 -29.90 -12.71 -13.44
N GLU A 223 -28.98 -12.58 -12.49
CA GLU A 223 -28.26 -13.69 -11.89
C GLU A 223 -28.28 -13.58 -10.34
N PRO A 224 -29.32 -14.11 -9.67
CA PRO A 224 -29.47 -13.99 -8.22
C PRO A 224 -28.34 -14.60 -7.37
N GLY A 225 -27.51 -15.47 -7.95
CA GLY A 225 -26.34 -16.05 -7.29
C GLY A 225 -25.07 -15.18 -7.37
N LEU A 226 -25.07 -14.12 -8.19
CA LEU A 226 -23.89 -13.30 -8.45
C LEU A 226 -23.39 -12.59 -7.18
N GLU A 227 -24.30 -12.22 -6.29
CA GLU A 227 -23.92 -11.57 -5.03
C GLU A 227 -23.00 -12.46 -4.18
N GLN A 228 -23.19 -13.78 -4.21
CA GLN A 228 -22.41 -14.73 -3.41
C GLN A 228 -20.99 -14.92 -3.95
N ALA A 229 -20.72 -14.48 -5.19
CA ALA A 229 -19.43 -14.57 -5.85
C ALA A 229 -18.56 -13.31 -5.67
N LEU A 230 -19.13 -12.22 -5.12
CA LEU A 230 -18.40 -11.01 -4.70
C LEU A 230 -17.68 -11.22 -3.37
#